data_AF-A0A0B6YUG6-F1
#
_entry.id   AF-A0A0B6YUG6-F1
#
_cell.length_a   1.000
_cell.length_b   1.000
_cell.length_c   1.000
_cell.angle_alpha   90.00
_cell.angle_beta   90.00
_cell.angle_gamma   90.00
#
_symmetry.space_group_name_H-M   'P 1'
#
loop_
_entity.id
_entity.type
_entity.pdbx_description
1 polymer ?
#
loop_
_entity_poly.entity_id
_entity_poly.type
_entity_poly.pdbx_seq_one_letter_code
_entity_poly.pdbx_strand_id
1 'polypeptide(L)'
;MYRHIDYNFEPSRAEMPGGGRKPWPQKGLGKARHGSIRSPLWIQGAKAHGPRGPKNYFYMLPKNVRALGLKTALSCKYAQNDLVIVDSLEIPTSDPEYIKELADARFWGYSILFVDDTDVMPENIATSLSDIRGFSLMPVYGLNVFSMLKHETLVMTLAAVEKIEKKLLDHMHSSERDTKFVNTLRPEDFMKKPEDTLMLREFSAPLEPENL
;
A
#
# COMPACT_ATOMS: atom_id res chain seq x y z
N MET A 1 -4.91 4.55 0.07
CA MET A 1 -4.99 5.87 0.75
C MET A 1 -4.07 6.02 1.95
N TYR A 2 -3.85 5.00 2.80
CA TYR A 2 -3.02 5.18 4.01
C TYR A 2 -1.53 5.53 3.77
N ARG A 3 -0.95 5.17 2.61
CA ARG A 3 0.45 5.45 2.26
C ARG A 3 0.68 6.78 1.51
N HIS A 4 -0.38 7.53 1.21
CA HIS A 4 -0.26 8.72 0.37
C HIS A 4 0.16 9.94 1.18
N ILE A 5 1.24 10.60 0.73
CA ILE A 5 1.73 11.87 1.25
C ILE A 5 1.62 12.89 0.12
N ASP A 6 0.89 13.96 0.37
CA ASP A 6 0.76 15.07 -0.56
C ASP A 6 1.84 16.13 -0.24
N TYR A 7 2.78 16.29 -1.17
CA TYR A 7 3.89 17.23 -1.07
C TYR A 7 3.55 18.60 -1.67
N ASN A 8 2.35 18.78 -2.23
CA ASN A 8 1.97 20.04 -2.80
C ASN A 8 1.98 21.14 -1.74
N PHE A 9 2.68 22.21 -2.07
CA PHE A 9 2.83 23.36 -1.18
C PHE A 9 2.66 24.62 -2.00
N GLU A 10 1.74 25.47 -1.56
CA GLU A 10 1.57 26.80 -2.11
C GLU A 10 1.87 27.84 -1.03
N PRO A 11 2.79 28.79 -1.32
CA PRO A 11 3.19 29.77 -0.33
C PRO A 11 2.03 30.72 -0.04
N SER A 12 1.82 30.95 1.25
CA SER A 12 0.94 31.99 1.72
C SER A 12 1.55 33.38 1.48
N ARG A 13 0.75 34.43 1.64
CA ARG A 13 1.24 35.82 1.47
C ARG A 13 2.42 36.19 2.39
N ALA A 14 2.59 35.45 3.48
CA ALA A 14 3.64 35.69 4.48
C ALA A 14 4.95 34.98 4.13
N GLU A 15 4.89 33.90 3.36
CA GLU A 15 6.05 33.10 2.97
C GLU A 15 6.60 33.52 1.59
N MET A 16 5.77 34.20 0.78
CA MET A 16 6.23 34.77 -0.47
C MET A 16 7.27 35.88 -0.24
N PRO A 17 8.33 35.94 -1.06
CA PRO A 17 9.38 36.95 -0.90
C PRO A 17 8.88 38.36 -1.24
N GLY A 18 9.20 39.34 -0.40
CA GLY A 18 8.88 40.76 -0.59
C GLY A 18 7.47 41.15 -0.12
N GLY A 19 6.96 42.30 -0.59
CA GLY A 19 5.61 42.77 -0.24
C GLY A 19 5.41 43.29 1.19
N GLY A 20 6.50 43.57 1.92
CA GLY A 20 6.46 44.25 3.23
C GLY A 20 6.17 45.75 3.16
N ARG A 21 6.47 46.42 2.03
CA ARG A 21 6.17 47.84 1.83
C ARG A 21 4.75 48.02 1.26
N LYS A 22 4.02 48.99 1.82
CA LYS A 22 2.71 49.39 1.29
C LYS A 22 2.86 49.95 -0.14
N PRO A 23 2.06 49.52 -1.13
CA PRO A 23 2.18 49.97 -2.51
C PRO A 23 1.97 51.49 -2.68
N TRP A 24 1.00 52.05 -1.96
CA TRP A 24 0.68 53.48 -1.96
C TRP A 24 -0.06 53.93 -0.69
N PRO A 25 -0.07 55.25 -0.37
CA PRO A 25 -0.82 55.77 0.77
C PRO A 25 -2.33 55.47 0.70
N GLN A 26 -2.97 55.38 1.86
CA GLN A 26 -4.37 54.93 1.99
C GLN A 26 -5.38 55.86 1.29
N LYS A 27 -5.04 57.14 1.12
CA LYS A 27 -5.89 58.21 0.58
C LYS A 27 -5.07 59.08 -0.38
N GLY A 28 -5.75 59.81 -1.27
CA GLY A 28 -5.14 60.81 -2.17
C GLY A 28 -4.99 60.38 -3.64
N LEU A 29 -4.93 59.07 -3.92
CA LEU A 29 -4.64 58.55 -5.27
C LEU A 29 -5.85 58.08 -6.10
N GLY A 30 -7.05 58.04 -5.51
CA GLY A 30 -8.26 57.55 -6.19
C GLY A 30 -8.27 56.05 -6.56
N LYS A 31 -7.22 55.30 -6.18
CA LYS A 31 -7.10 53.84 -6.43
C LYS A 31 -7.69 53.00 -5.29
N ALA A 32 -7.94 51.73 -5.58
CA ALA A 32 -8.31 50.72 -4.57
C ALA A 32 -7.25 50.63 -3.46
N ARG A 33 -7.69 50.26 -2.24
CA ARG A 33 -6.83 50.20 -1.06
C ARG A 33 -6.10 48.86 -0.98
N HIS A 34 -4.77 48.88 -1.00
CA HIS A 34 -3.94 47.68 -0.85
C HIS A 34 -2.88 47.84 0.23
N GLY A 35 -2.64 46.76 0.98
CA GLY A 35 -1.61 46.71 2.03
C GLY A 35 -0.30 46.06 1.58
N SER A 36 -0.35 45.15 0.61
CA SER A 36 0.82 44.42 0.09
C SER A 36 0.58 44.01 -1.36
N ILE A 37 1.65 43.96 -2.15
CA ILE A 37 1.63 43.44 -3.53
C ILE A 37 1.50 41.91 -3.58
N ARG A 38 1.75 41.19 -2.47
CA ARG A 38 1.65 39.71 -2.40
C ARG A 38 0.27 39.21 -1.98
N SER A 39 -0.72 40.10 -1.92
CA SER A 39 -2.10 39.72 -1.61
C SER A 39 -2.68 38.83 -2.72
N PRO A 40 -3.56 37.85 -2.40
CA PRO A 40 -4.22 36.98 -3.38
C PRO A 40 -5.02 37.69 -4.47
N LEU A 41 -5.38 38.96 -4.24
CA LEU A 41 -6.07 39.80 -5.23
C LEU A 41 -5.17 40.26 -6.37
N TRP A 42 -3.85 40.19 -6.21
CA TRP A 42 -2.87 40.64 -7.19
C TRP A 42 -2.50 39.50 -8.14
N ILE A 43 -2.18 39.87 -9.39
CA ILE A 43 -1.57 38.95 -10.36
C ILE A 43 -0.21 38.51 -9.79
N GLN A 44 0.07 37.20 -9.80
CA GLN A 44 1.24 36.59 -9.13
C GLN A 44 1.31 36.83 -7.61
N GLY A 45 0.18 37.16 -6.99
CA GLY A 45 0.01 37.16 -5.54
C GLY A 45 -0.03 35.75 -4.95
N ALA A 46 0.03 35.65 -3.63
CA ALA A 46 -0.07 34.36 -2.94
C ALA A 46 -1.48 33.78 -3.02
N LYS A 47 -1.63 32.46 -2.89
CA LYS A 47 -2.96 31.84 -2.82
C LYS A 47 -3.47 31.87 -1.37
N ALA A 48 -4.73 32.28 -1.20
CA ALA A 48 -5.35 32.41 0.13
C ALA A 48 -5.58 31.04 0.79
N HIS A 49 -6.15 30.11 0.03
CA HIS A 49 -6.41 28.73 0.43
C HIS A 49 -5.79 27.81 -0.61
N GLY A 50 -4.52 27.50 -0.42
CA GLY A 50 -3.79 26.51 -1.21
C GLY A 50 -3.42 25.29 -0.37
N PRO A 51 -2.93 24.20 -0.98
CA PRO A 51 -2.38 23.07 -0.27
C PRO A 51 -1.21 23.52 0.63
N ARG A 52 -1.26 23.08 1.88
CA ARG A 52 -0.26 23.34 2.92
C ARG A 52 0.47 22.03 3.20
N GLY A 53 1.46 21.73 2.37
CA GLY A 53 2.22 20.48 2.45
C GLY A 53 3.34 20.51 3.49
N PRO A 54 3.91 19.34 3.84
CA PRO A 54 3.46 17.99 3.47
C PRO A 54 2.24 17.55 4.31
N LYS A 55 1.19 17.01 3.66
CA LYS A 55 -0.01 16.52 4.34
C LYS A 55 -0.09 15.00 4.24
N ASN A 56 -0.31 14.34 5.38
CA ASN A 56 -0.54 12.90 5.45
C ASN A 56 -2.05 12.59 5.49
N TYR A 57 -2.45 11.51 4.82
CA TYR A 57 -3.81 10.97 4.83
C TYR A 57 -3.87 9.59 5.52
N PHE A 58 -2.97 9.39 6.48
CA PHE A 58 -2.84 8.12 7.18
C PHE A 58 -3.98 7.93 8.18
N TYR A 59 -4.67 6.79 8.05
CA TYR A 59 -5.57 6.27 9.08
C TYR A 59 -5.56 4.74 8.99
N MET A 60 -5.69 4.08 10.14
CA MET A 60 -5.73 2.62 10.23
C MET A 60 -7.16 2.15 10.42
N LEU A 61 -7.58 1.23 9.56
CA LEU A 61 -8.85 0.52 9.74
C LEU A 61 -8.71 -0.55 10.82
N PRO A 62 -9.77 -0.81 11.60
CA PRO A 62 -9.82 -1.94 12.54
C PRO A 62 -9.44 -3.25 11.84
N LYS A 63 -8.83 -4.17 12.58
CA LYS A 63 -8.37 -5.46 12.05
C LYS A 63 -9.55 -6.26 11.51
N ASN A 64 -10.67 -6.25 12.23
CA ASN A 64 -11.91 -6.92 11.87
C ASN A 64 -12.45 -6.48 10.50
N VAL A 65 -12.42 -5.18 10.22
CA VAL A 65 -12.90 -4.62 8.93
C VAL A 65 -11.99 -5.05 7.78
N ARG A 66 -10.67 -5.06 7.99
CA ARG A 66 -9.71 -5.50 6.98
C ARG A 66 -9.84 -7.00 6.66
N ALA A 67 -10.00 -7.83 7.70
CA ALA A 67 -10.21 -9.26 7.52
C ALA A 67 -11.56 -9.58 6.87
N LEU A 68 -12.62 -8.85 7.23
CA LEU A 68 -13.92 -8.95 6.55
C LEU A 68 -13.79 -8.62 5.06
N GLY A 69 -13.05 -7.56 4.72
CA GLY A 69 -12.79 -7.18 3.32
C GLY A 69 -12.12 -8.30 2.50
N LEU A 70 -11.16 -9.01 3.09
CA LEU A 70 -10.51 -10.17 2.45
C LEU A 70 -11.51 -11.31 2.23
N LYS A 71 -12.33 -11.65 3.24
CA LYS A 71 -13.37 -12.68 3.12
C LYS A 71 -14.35 -12.35 2.02
N THR A 72 -14.88 -11.12 2.02
CA THR A 72 -15.82 -10.68 0.99
C THR A 72 -15.21 -10.74 -0.40
N ALA A 73 -13.94 -10.37 -0.56
CA ALA A 73 -13.27 -10.43 -1.85
C ALA A 73 -13.10 -11.88 -2.34
N LEU A 74 -12.72 -12.81 -1.45
CA LEU A 74 -12.60 -14.24 -1.78
C LEU A 74 -13.96 -14.84 -2.13
N SER A 75 -15.00 -14.54 -1.34
CA SER A 75 -16.37 -14.99 -1.60
C SER A 75 -16.92 -14.45 -2.92
N CYS A 76 -16.62 -13.19 -3.27
CA CYS A 76 -17.00 -12.62 -4.56
C CYS A 76 -16.32 -13.34 -5.72
N LYS A 77 -15.00 -13.54 -5.66
CA LYS A 77 -14.26 -14.27 -6.71
C LYS A 77 -14.78 -15.69 -6.89
N TYR A 78 -15.08 -16.38 -5.78
CA TYR A 78 -15.69 -17.70 -5.84
C TYR A 78 -17.09 -17.68 -6.47
N ALA A 79 -17.97 -16.77 -6.04
CA ALA A 79 -19.33 -16.65 -6.58
C ALA A 79 -19.36 -16.26 -8.07
N GLN A 80 -18.33 -15.58 -8.56
CA GLN A 80 -18.17 -15.21 -9.97
C GLN A 80 -17.52 -16.31 -10.82
N ASN A 81 -17.08 -17.42 -10.21
CA ASN A 81 -16.28 -18.47 -10.84
C ASN A 81 -14.89 -18.00 -11.32
N ASP A 82 -14.38 -16.92 -10.73
CA ASP A 82 -13.07 -16.33 -11.03
C ASP A 82 -11.95 -16.88 -10.13
N LEU A 83 -12.30 -17.72 -9.15
CA LEU A 83 -11.36 -18.36 -8.25
C LEU A 83 -11.05 -19.78 -8.71
N VAL A 84 -9.77 -20.05 -8.93
CA VAL A 84 -9.25 -21.36 -9.35
C VAL A 84 -8.28 -21.87 -8.30
N ILE A 85 -8.45 -23.13 -7.90
CA ILE A 85 -7.56 -23.81 -6.96
C ILE A 85 -6.72 -24.81 -7.74
N VAL A 86 -5.41 -24.80 -7.51
CA VAL A 86 -4.43 -25.70 -8.13
C VAL A 86 -3.62 -26.42 -7.05
N ASP A 87 -3.11 -27.59 -7.37
CA ASP A 87 -2.26 -28.34 -6.43
C ASP A 87 -0.87 -27.70 -6.31
N SER A 88 -0.27 -27.35 -7.44
CA SER A 88 1.09 -26.77 -7.52
C SER A 88 1.20 -25.76 -8.67
N LEU A 89 2.14 -24.82 -8.53
CA LEU A 89 2.50 -23.83 -9.57
C LEU A 89 3.70 -24.27 -10.42
N GLU A 90 4.01 -25.57 -10.45
CA GLU A 90 5.07 -26.12 -11.29
C GLU A 90 4.63 -26.17 -12.75
N ILE A 91 5.47 -25.62 -13.63
CA ILE A 91 5.21 -25.50 -15.06
C ILE A 91 6.35 -26.23 -15.81
N PRO A 92 6.04 -26.98 -16.88
CA PRO A 92 7.06 -27.77 -17.59
C PRO A 92 8.13 -26.92 -18.28
N THR A 93 7.77 -25.71 -18.72
CA THR A 93 8.65 -24.82 -19.48
C THR A 93 8.62 -23.41 -18.89
N SER A 94 9.72 -22.67 -19.03
CA SER A 94 9.83 -21.25 -18.63
C SER A 94 9.32 -20.27 -19.70
N ASP A 95 8.76 -20.77 -20.80
CA ASP A 95 8.29 -19.94 -21.91
C ASP A 95 7.00 -19.18 -21.54
N PRO A 96 6.95 -17.85 -21.71
CA PRO A 96 5.76 -17.05 -21.35
C PRO A 96 4.55 -17.33 -22.25
N GLU A 97 4.77 -17.84 -23.46
CA GLU A 97 3.68 -18.21 -24.39
C GLU A 97 2.87 -19.38 -23.84
N TYR A 98 3.51 -20.36 -23.19
CA TYR A 98 2.84 -21.52 -22.60
C TYR A 98 1.76 -21.11 -21.59
N ILE A 99 2.06 -20.14 -20.71
CA ILE A 99 1.09 -19.68 -19.69
C ILE A 99 -0.06 -18.89 -20.34
N LYS A 100 0.23 -18.10 -21.38
CA LYS A 100 -0.82 -17.37 -22.11
C LYS A 100 -1.78 -18.32 -22.80
N GLU A 101 -1.24 -19.31 -23.52
CA GLU A 101 -2.06 -20.34 -24.17
C GLU A 101 -2.86 -21.14 -23.15
N LEU A 102 -2.28 -21.45 -22.00
CA LEU A 102 -2.98 -22.12 -20.89
C LEU A 102 -4.12 -21.25 -20.35
N ALA A 103 -3.87 -19.96 -20.10
CA ALA A 103 -4.88 -19.02 -19.63
C ALA A 103 -6.03 -18.85 -20.64
N ASP A 104 -5.72 -18.76 -21.93
CA ASP A 104 -6.70 -18.65 -23.01
C ASP A 104 -7.52 -19.94 -23.15
N ALA A 105 -6.87 -21.11 -23.11
CA ALA A 105 -7.54 -22.41 -23.21
C ALA A 105 -8.48 -22.69 -22.01
N ARG A 106 -8.18 -22.10 -20.84
CA ARG A 106 -8.99 -22.23 -19.62
C ARG A 106 -9.96 -21.06 -19.41
N PHE A 107 -9.96 -20.07 -20.31
CA PHE A 107 -10.78 -18.86 -20.23
C PHE A 107 -10.59 -18.07 -18.92
N TRP A 108 -9.34 -17.93 -18.46
CA TRP A 108 -9.00 -17.21 -17.23
C TRP A 108 -8.96 -15.69 -17.37
N GLY A 109 -9.25 -15.15 -18.56
CA GLY A 109 -9.24 -13.72 -18.82
C GLY A 109 -7.83 -13.14 -18.98
N TYR A 110 -7.74 -11.82 -19.02
CA TYR A 110 -6.52 -11.09 -19.38
C TYR A 110 -5.58 -10.84 -18.21
N SER A 111 -6.09 -10.88 -16.98
CA SER A 111 -5.30 -10.57 -15.78
C SER A 111 -5.49 -11.61 -14.69
N ILE A 112 -4.37 -12.16 -14.24
CA ILE A 112 -4.34 -13.34 -13.37
C ILE A 112 -3.40 -13.07 -12.21
N LEU A 113 -3.88 -13.35 -11.01
CA LEU A 113 -3.05 -13.33 -9.80
C LEU A 113 -2.80 -14.75 -9.33
N PHE A 114 -1.54 -15.18 -9.38
CA PHE A 114 -1.08 -16.45 -8.83
C PHE A 114 -0.63 -16.24 -7.38
N VAL A 115 -1.14 -17.07 -6.48
CA VAL A 115 -0.84 -17.02 -5.04
C VAL A 115 -0.31 -18.35 -4.55
N ASP A 116 0.85 -18.30 -3.90
CA ASP A 116 1.47 -19.47 -3.26
C ASP A 116 1.84 -19.22 -1.80
N ASP A 117 2.08 -20.29 -1.06
CA ASP A 117 2.41 -20.22 0.35
C ASP A 117 3.85 -19.74 0.64
N THR A 118 4.81 -20.25 -0.13
CA THR A 118 6.24 -20.05 0.08
C THR A 118 6.76 -18.78 -0.58
N ASP A 119 7.81 -18.21 0.00
CA ASP A 119 8.58 -17.12 -0.64
C ASP A 119 9.36 -17.60 -1.87
N VAL A 120 9.83 -18.85 -1.80
CA VAL A 120 10.55 -19.51 -2.88
C VAL A 120 9.52 -20.09 -3.83
N MET A 121 9.35 -19.39 -4.95
CA MET A 121 8.49 -19.81 -6.06
C MET A 121 9.29 -20.67 -7.04
N PRO A 122 8.63 -21.58 -7.79
CA PRO A 122 9.32 -22.34 -8.83
C PRO A 122 9.92 -21.42 -9.90
N GLU A 123 11.14 -21.73 -10.37
CA GLU A 123 11.89 -20.87 -11.30
C GLU A 123 11.16 -20.67 -12.63
N ASN A 124 10.55 -21.74 -13.16
CA ASN A 124 9.86 -21.71 -14.46
C ASN A 124 8.69 -20.72 -14.46
N ILE A 125 7.86 -20.72 -13.41
CA ILE A 125 6.72 -19.79 -13.31
C ILE A 125 7.19 -18.36 -13.02
N ALA A 126 8.20 -18.18 -12.18
CA ALA A 126 8.71 -16.85 -11.85
C ALA A 126 9.28 -16.14 -13.10
N THR A 127 10.06 -16.86 -13.90
CA THR A 127 10.70 -16.33 -15.13
C THR A 127 9.68 -16.08 -16.24
N SER A 128 8.72 -16.99 -16.45
CA SER A 128 7.66 -16.80 -17.46
C SER A 128 6.73 -15.63 -17.11
N LEU A 129 6.38 -15.45 -15.83
CA LEU A 129 5.48 -14.38 -15.40
C LEU A 129 6.13 -13.00 -15.41
N SER A 130 7.45 -12.88 -15.22
CA SER A 130 8.12 -11.57 -15.20
C SER A 130 7.99 -10.80 -16.51
N ASP A 131 7.86 -11.51 -17.63
CA ASP A 131 7.77 -10.92 -18.96
C ASP A 131 6.33 -10.52 -19.34
N ILE A 132 5.32 -11.05 -18.65
CA ILE A 132 3.91 -10.90 -19.02
C ILE A 132 3.26 -9.77 -18.22
N ARG A 133 2.78 -8.75 -18.92
CA ARG A 133 1.95 -7.70 -18.31
C ARG A 133 0.55 -8.24 -18.05
N GLY A 134 0.09 -8.13 -16.80
CA GLY A 134 -1.26 -8.53 -16.40
C GLY A 134 -1.30 -9.81 -15.58
N PHE A 135 -0.25 -10.63 -15.65
CA PHE A 135 -0.08 -11.75 -14.74
C PHE A 135 0.85 -11.33 -13.61
N SER A 136 0.50 -11.69 -12.38
CA SER A 136 1.30 -11.36 -11.19
C SER A 136 1.43 -12.59 -10.32
N LEU A 137 2.60 -12.75 -9.70
CA LEU A 137 2.88 -13.76 -8.70
C LEU A 137 2.99 -13.09 -7.33
N MET A 138 2.39 -13.69 -6.30
CA MET A 138 2.38 -13.11 -4.95
C MET A 138 2.36 -14.21 -3.88
N PRO A 139 3.15 -14.09 -2.80
CA PRO A 139 3.02 -15.00 -1.67
C PRO A 139 1.81 -14.65 -0.80
N VAL A 140 1.30 -15.61 -0.03
CA VAL A 140 0.09 -15.47 0.81
C VAL A 140 0.11 -14.24 1.72
N TYR A 141 1.26 -13.89 2.33
CA TYR A 141 1.34 -12.74 3.24
C TYR A 141 1.22 -11.38 2.52
N GLY A 142 1.47 -11.34 1.21
CA GLY A 142 1.29 -10.15 0.37
C GLY A 142 -0.14 -9.96 -0.12
N LEU A 143 -1.01 -10.97 0.06
CA LEU A 143 -2.38 -10.96 -0.44
C LEU A 143 -3.16 -9.76 0.10
N ASN A 144 -3.77 -9.02 -0.82
CA ASN A 144 -4.53 -7.83 -0.49
C ASN A 144 -5.75 -7.68 -1.41
N VAL A 145 -6.79 -7.03 -0.88
CA VAL A 145 -8.07 -6.83 -1.59
C VAL A 145 -7.89 -6.07 -2.90
N PHE A 146 -6.97 -5.10 -2.95
CA PHE A 146 -6.74 -4.30 -4.15
C PHE A 146 -6.19 -5.17 -5.29
N SER A 147 -5.18 -6.00 -5.03
CA SER A 147 -4.64 -6.94 -6.01
C SER A 147 -5.68 -7.95 -6.46
N MET A 148 -6.53 -8.45 -5.56
CA MET A 148 -7.60 -9.39 -5.94
C MET A 148 -8.64 -8.75 -6.86
N LEU A 149 -9.01 -7.48 -6.64
CA LEU A 149 -9.97 -6.77 -7.48
C LEU A 149 -9.36 -6.27 -8.79
N LYS A 150 -8.06 -5.98 -8.80
CA LYS A 150 -7.33 -5.53 -9.99
C LYS A 150 -7.23 -6.63 -11.05
N HIS A 151 -7.12 -7.89 -10.64
CA HIS A 151 -7.03 -9.04 -11.53
C HIS A 151 -8.40 -9.68 -11.73
N GLU A 152 -8.66 -10.20 -12.92
CA GLU A 152 -9.91 -10.87 -13.28
C GLU A 152 -9.99 -12.23 -12.61
N THR A 153 -8.94 -13.04 -12.69
CA THR A 153 -8.89 -14.35 -12.04
C THR A 153 -7.86 -14.43 -10.94
N LEU A 154 -8.19 -15.24 -9.93
CA LEU A 154 -7.36 -15.54 -8.79
C LEU A 154 -7.04 -17.04 -8.81
N VAL A 155 -5.77 -17.39 -8.95
CA VAL A 155 -5.28 -18.76 -8.92
C VAL A 155 -4.51 -18.97 -7.62
N MET A 156 -4.93 -19.91 -6.78
CA MET A 156 -4.29 -20.18 -5.50
C MET A 156 -3.87 -21.65 -5.38
N THR A 157 -2.72 -21.91 -4.77
CA THR A 157 -2.35 -23.27 -4.38
C THR A 157 -3.20 -23.78 -3.22
N LEU A 158 -3.39 -25.10 -3.13
CA LEU A 158 -4.10 -25.72 -2.01
C LEU A 158 -3.48 -25.30 -0.65
N ALA A 159 -2.15 -25.33 -0.57
CA ALA A 159 -1.41 -24.88 0.62
C ALA A 159 -1.71 -23.41 0.98
N ALA A 160 -1.80 -22.53 -0.03
CA ALA A 160 -2.15 -21.12 0.19
C ALA A 160 -3.56 -20.97 0.76
N VAL A 161 -4.53 -21.73 0.25
CA VAL A 161 -5.92 -21.71 0.72
C VAL A 161 -5.99 -22.12 2.19
N GLU A 162 -5.36 -23.23 2.57
CA GLU A 162 -5.37 -23.74 3.96
C GLU A 162 -4.80 -22.72 4.94
N LYS A 163 -3.70 -22.05 4.57
CA LYS A 163 -3.08 -21.03 5.44
C LYS A 163 -3.93 -19.78 5.56
N ILE A 164 -4.58 -19.35 4.47
CA ILE A 164 -5.51 -18.22 4.49
C ILE A 164 -6.71 -18.56 5.38
N GLU A 165 -7.30 -19.73 5.21
CA GLU A 165 -8.43 -20.20 6.01
C GLU A 165 -8.09 -20.22 7.49
N LYS A 166 -6.97 -20.88 7.86
CA LYS A 166 -6.49 -20.92 9.25
C LYS A 166 -6.37 -19.53 9.86
N LYS A 167 -5.69 -18.60 9.18
CA LYS A 167 -5.52 -17.22 9.66
C LYS A 167 -6.85 -16.48 9.82
N LEU A 168 -7.79 -16.68 8.91
CA LEU A 168 -9.09 -16.02 8.94
C LEU A 168 -10.03 -16.58 10.01
N LEU A 169 -9.93 -17.89 10.30
CA LEU A 169 -10.63 -18.56 11.40
C LEU A 169 -10.05 -18.19 12.76
N ASP A 170 -8.72 -18.21 12.91
CA ASP A 170 -8.03 -17.77 14.12
C ASP A 170 -8.45 -16.34 14.51
N HIS A 171 -8.60 -15.47 13.52
CA HIS A 171 -9.08 -14.12 13.74
C HIS A 171 -10.56 -14.03 14.15
N MET A 172 -11.44 -14.91 13.64
CA MET A 172 -12.86 -14.95 14.05
C MET A 172 -13.05 -15.42 15.48
N HIS A 173 -12.25 -16.40 15.88
CA HIS A 173 -12.37 -17.05 17.19
C HIS A 173 -11.51 -16.36 18.26
N SER A 174 -10.71 -15.36 17.89
CA SER A 174 -10.00 -14.54 18.86
C SER A 174 -10.96 -13.71 19.70
N SER A 175 -10.82 -13.80 21.03
CA SER A 175 -11.55 -12.98 22.00
C SER A 175 -10.94 -11.59 22.22
N GLU A 176 -9.83 -11.28 21.54
CA GLU A 176 -9.16 -10.00 21.67
C GLU A 176 -10.05 -8.86 21.16
N ARG A 177 -10.24 -7.84 22.00
CA ARG A 177 -10.98 -6.65 21.58
C ARG A 177 -10.07 -5.78 20.72
N ASP A 178 -10.54 -5.43 19.52
CA ASP A 178 -9.89 -4.44 18.65
C ASP A 178 -9.81 -3.10 19.42
N THR A 179 -8.63 -2.77 19.95
CA THR A 179 -8.38 -1.44 20.50
C THR A 179 -8.33 -0.44 19.35
N LYS A 180 -8.97 0.73 19.49
CA LYS A 180 -8.80 1.81 18.51
C LYS A 180 -7.31 2.10 18.37
N PHE A 181 -6.81 2.14 17.14
CA PHE A 181 -5.44 2.58 16.89
C PHE A 181 -5.29 4.00 17.42
N VAL A 182 -4.62 4.15 18.56
CA VAL A 182 -4.37 5.46 19.16
C VAL A 182 -3.07 5.97 18.54
N ASN A 183 -3.16 6.97 17.68
CA ASN A 183 -2.00 7.61 17.06
C ASN A 183 -1.28 8.57 18.03
N THR A 184 -1.31 8.28 19.34
CA THR A 184 -0.55 9.00 20.36
C THR A 184 0.76 8.25 20.54
N LEU A 185 1.68 8.46 19.62
CA LEU A 185 3.08 8.15 19.90
C LEU A 185 3.50 9.13 21.01
N ARG A 186 3.47 8.70 22.27
CA ARG A 186 4.04 9.51 23.35
C ARG A 186 5.56 9.32 23.28
N PRO A 187 6.37 10.36 23.53
CA PRO A 187 7.82 10.21 23.60
C PRO A 187 8.28 9.06 24.52
N GLU A 188 7.51 8.77 25.57
CA GLU A 188 7.72 7.65 26.50
C GLU A 188 7.60 6.26 25.85
N ASP A 189 6.75 6.10 24.84
CA ASP A 189 6.52 4.83 24.17
C ASP A 189 7.75 4.40 23.34
N PHE A 190 8.64 5.34 22.98
CA PHE A 190 9.94 5.06 22.36
C PHE A 190 11.06 4.71 23.37
N MET A 191 10.85 4.96 24.66
CA MET A 191 11.82 4.62 25.70
C MET A 191 11.68 3.18 26.20
N LYS A 192 10.56 2.52 25.90
CA LYS A 192 10.40 1.09 26.20
C LYS A 192 11.18 0.26 25.19
N LYS A 193 12.22 -0.43 25.66
CA LYS A 193 12.87 -1.49 24.89
C LYS A 193 11.80 -2.55 24.53
N PRO A 194 11.78 -3.08 23.29
CA PRO A 194 10.91 -4.20 22.96
C PRO A 194 11.27 -5.39 23.87
N GLU A 195 10.25 -6.03 24.46
CA GLU A 195 10.43 -7.16 25.40
C GLU A 195 11.15 -8.34 24.71
N ASP A 196 10.94 -8.53 23.41
CA ASP A 196 11.61 -9.54 22.59
C ASP A 196 12.96 -9.04 22.04
N THR A 197 14.00 -9.13 22.88
CA THR A 197 15.40 -8.83 22.53
C THR A 197 16.10 -9.94 21.71
N LEU A 198 15.42 -11.02 21.35
CA LEU A 198 16.00 -12.13 20.59
C LEU A 198 16.52 -11.68 19.21
N MET A 199 15.71 -10.92 18.47
CA MET A 199 16.09 -10.41 17.14
C MET A 199 17.25 -9.41 17.21
N LEU A 200 17.32 -8.57 18.25
CA LEU A 200 18.39 -7.57 18.40
C LEU A 200 19.75 -8.20 18.74
N ARG A 201 19.77 -9.35 19.45
CA ARG A 201 21.00 -10.05 19.78
C ARG A 201 21.68 -10.63 18.54
N GLU A 202 20.91 -11.22 17.63
CA GLU A 202 21.42 -11.84 16.39
C GLU A 202 22.10 -10.82 15.45
N PHE A 203 21.57 -9.59 15.36
CA PHE A 203 22.16 -8.55 14.51
C PHE A 203 23.40 -7.86 15.11
N SER A 204 23.58 -7.95 16.44
CA SER A 204 24.70 -7.29 17.15
C SER A 204 25.88 -8.21 17.43
N ALA A 205 25.73 -9.51 17.19
CA ALA A 205 26.82 -10.46 17.33
C ALA A 205 27.84 -10.20 16.20
N PRO A 206 29.13 -9.99 16.51
CA PRO A 206 30.16 -9.96 15.47
C PRO A 206 30.19 -11.33 14.79
N LEU A 207 30.21 -11.34 13.46
CA LEU A 207 30.45 -12.56 12.67
C LEU A 207 31.78 -13.16 13.13
N GLU A 208 31.74 -14.34 13.74
CA GLU A 208 32.94 -15.08 14.07
C GLU A 208 33.71 -15.37 12.78
N PRO A 209 35.02 -15.09 12.69
CA PRO A 209 35.80 -15.49 11.54
C PRO A 209 35.93 -17.02 11.56
N GLU A 210 35.07 -17.70 10.79
CA GLU A 210 35.30 -19.11 10.46
C GLU A 210 36.64 -19.22 9.73
N ASN A 211 37.52 -20.06 10.27
CA ASN A 211 38.88 -20.28 9.79
C ASN A 211 38.88 -20.74 8.33
N LEU A 212 39.78 -20.14 7.54
CA LEU A 212 40.30 -20.67 6.26
C LEU A 212 40.84 -22.10 6.42
#